data_AF-A0A537FDV1-F1
#
_entry.id   AF-A0A537FDV1-F1
#
_cell.length_a   1.000
_cell.length_b   1.000
_cell.length_c   1.000
_cell.angle_alpha   90.00
_cell.angle_beta   90.00
_cell.angle_gamma   90.00
#
_symmetry.space_group_name_H-M   'P 1'
#
loop_
_entity.id
_entity.type
_entity.pdbx_description
1 polymer ?
#
loop_
_entity_poly.entity_id
_entity_poly.type
_entity_poly.pdbx_seq_one_letter_code
_entity_poly.pdbx_strand_id
1 'polypeptide(L)'
;MISQGKVRDKSKTLACVMSAAVNFGLSKPEGSMLSQLLMLSIEGRSDLFEEFLANVEDPRRSVMIGFCAHVIKDCNVDRKLMAIGPLVNVLMKQKSQGTATKEILDTLTSMQSEKLSEEVTSITIPYAKSPNALQVLLATRVLSKTAGGNVLKTMLTVLERTLADWYEGLTGEIQDQVILYLTRCPNQDALPVLKKILLVKRSSELLKMFQKFQFRSAAQMIQGTIKENTGSDVNRDLVGYCMMVLSELDPSLLDIEKLLSSDVVFEQYWNSRFYIKKILLDMKQDAKPLLFSLLKSSNVGRYTLATECLAELGVTLDEMSKAVGESPSSEIYRFFYPNATAEKIWAERDPRILGGSIGERTRRSDFFLISVLSALNFSVLYVDSARKPGIDIVALSPSSNHMIVAGFTISSLKNDIANLKVSLGEMRGKINDLMNRYIVYSVIFIASEGVVTPDEAKFAKQSGIIVLDGTEVQRILAMSRTGRTTQDAINFLDSKRLEQMSEVLPNPFEL
;
A
#
# COMPACT_ATOMS: atom_id res chain seq x y z
N MET A 1 56.92 25.94 2.95
CA MET A 1 56.85 25.93 1.47
C MET A 1 58.21 25.54 0.92
N ILE A 2 58.33 24.36 0.30
CA ILE A 2 59.54 23.93 -0.40
C ILE A 2 59.37 24.36 -1.87
N SER A 3 60.22 25.28 -2.35
CA SER A 3 60.17 25.78 -3.73
C SER A 3 60.80 24.79 -4.71
N GLN A 4 60.19 24.61 -5.88
CA GLN A 4 60.54 23.64 -6.94
C GLN A 4 62.03 23.61 -7.35
N GLY A 5 62.75 24.74 -7.22
CA GLY A 5 64.18 24.84 -7.57
C GLY A 5 65.20 24.29 -6.56
N LYS A 6 64.79 23.64 -5.46
CA LYS A 6 65.71 23.24 -4.37
C LYS A 6 66.04 21.75 -4.27
N VAL A 7 65.38 20.86 -5.03
CA VAL A 7 65.72 19.42 -5.03
C VAL A 7 66.81 19.17 -6.09
N ARG A 8 68.09 19.30 -5.67
CA ARG A 8 69.26 19.16 -6.57
C ARG A 8 69.47 17.72 -7.07
N ASP A 9 69.15 16.72 -6.26
CA ASP A 9 69.30 15.29 -6.58
C ASP A 9 67.98 14.56 -6.31
N LYS A 10 67.14 14.48 -7.35
CA LYS A 10 65.80 13.88 -7.27
C LYS A 10 65.82 12.38 -6.93
N SER A 11 66.83 11.63 -7.40
CA SER A 11 66.97 10.18 -7.12
C SER A 11 67.35 9.93 -5.66
N LYS A 12 68.34 10.66 -5.11
CA LYS A 12 68.65 10.55 -3.67
C LYS A 12 67.49 11.01 -2.81
N THR A 13 66.75 12.03 -3.23
CA THR A 13 65.58 12.51 -2.50
C THR A 13 64.47 11.46 -2.48
N LEU A 14 64.21 10.79 -3.60
CA LEU A 14 63.30 9.63 -3.66
C LEU A 14 63.72 8.55 -2.66
N ALA A 15 64.99 8.12 -2.67
CA ALA A 15 65.49 7.10 -1.75
C ALA A 15 65.33 7.52 -0.27
N CYS A 16 65.67 8.76 0.08
CA CYS A 16 65.53 9.28 1.44
C CYS A 16 64.07 9.37 1.89
N VAL A 17 63.17 9.87 1.03
CA VAL A 17 61.74 9.97 1.33
C VAL A 17 61.13 8.59 1.50
N MET A 18 61.50 7.62 0.65
CA MET A 18 61.03 6.24 0.78
C MET A 18 61.54 5.60 2.07
N SER A 19 62.80 5.84 2.47
CA SER A 19 63.30 5.35 3.75
C SER A 19 62.58 5.98 4.95
N ALA A 20 62.26 7.27 4.90
CA ALA A 20 61.56 7.97 5.98
C ALA A 20 60.09 7.55 6.09
N ALA A 21 59.44 7.26 4.97
CA ALA A 21 58.04 6.87 4.91
C ALA A 21 57.75 5.52 5.57
N VAL A 22 58.75 4.65 5.78
CA VAL A 22 58.62 3.44 6.59
C VAL A 22 58.12 3.75 8.01
N ASN A 23 58.63 4.83 8.61
CA ASN A 23 58.34 5.19 10.00
C ASN A 23 57.29 6.29 10.13
N PHE A 24 57.22 7.19 9.14
CA PHE A 24 56.43 8.43 9.25
C PHE A 24 55.38 8.60 8.14
N GLY A 25 55.28 7.67 7.19
CA GLY A 25 54.45 7.83 5.99
C GLY A 25 52.96 8.00 6.28
N LEU A 26 52.45 7.36 7.34
CA LEU A 26 51.04 7.47 7.75
C LEU A 26 50.83 8.47 8.91
N SER A 27 51.89 9.09 9.42
CA SER A 27 51.82 10.04 10.53
C SER A 27 51.38 11.43 10.06
N LYS A 28 50.74 12.18 10.95
CA LYS A 28 50.43 13.61 10.74
C LYS A 28 51.25 14.45 11.71
N PRO A 29 51.95 15.50 11.25
CA PRO A 29 51.94 16.05 9.88
C PRO A 29 52.96 15.44 8.89
N GLU A 30 53.87 14.58 9.36
CA GLU A 30 55.09 14.16 8.63
C GLU A 30 54.79 13.48 7.29
N GLY A 31 53.79 12.61 7.24
CA GLY A 31 53.40 11.89 6.02
C GLY A 31 52.97 12.83 4.89
N SER A 32 52.27 13.92 5.21
CA SER A 32 51.87 14.92 4.20
C SER A 32 53.10 15.66 3.62
N MET A 33 54.06 16.00 4.48
CA MET A 33 55.32 16.62 4.04
C MET A 33 56.14 15.67 3.16
N LEU A 34 56.20 14.39 3.53
CA LEU A 34 56.87 13.35 2.74
C LEU A 34 56.18 13.15 1.38
N SER A 35 54.85 13.16 1.33
CA SER A 35 54.08 13.06 0.07
C SER A 35 54.40 14.23 -0.88
N GLN A 36 54.42 15.46 -0.37
CA GLN A 36 54.78 16.65 -1.17
C GLN A 36 56.22 16.57 -1.70
N LEU A 37 57.17 16.16 -0.86
CA LEU A 37 58.56 15.97 -1.26
C LEU A 37 58.73 14.88 -2.31
N LEU A 38 57.98 13.77 -2.16
CA LEU A 38 57.96 12.68 -3.11
C LEU A 38 57.45 13.18 -4.46
N MET A 39 56.30 13.87 -4.48
CA MET A 39 55.70 14.43 -5.69
C MET A 39 56.65 15.36 -6.44
N LEU A 40 57.35 16.25 -5.73
CA LEU A 40 58.39 17.13 -6.32
C LEU A 40 59.58 16.34 -6.90
N SER A 41 59.94 15.23 -6.28
CA SER A 41 61.06 14.38 -6.72
C SER A 41 60.72 13.63 -8.00
N ILE A 42 59.46 13.19 -8.16
CA ILE A 42 59.02 12.46 -9.36
C ILE A 42 58.50 13.39 -10.46
N GLU A 43 58.20 14.67 -10.19
CA GLU A 43 57.67 15.62 -11.18
C GLU A 43 58.57 15.73 -12.43
N GLY A 44 57.97 15.53 -13.61
CA GLY A 44 58.65 15.56 -14.91
C GLY A 44 59.62 14.39 -15.19
N ARG A 45 59.69 13.37 -14.33
CA ARG A 45 60.63 12.24 -14.43
C ARG A 45 59.90 10.89 -14.36
N SER A 46 59.57 10.31 -15.51
CA SER A 46 58.88 9.01 -15.59
C SER A 46 59.72 7.86 -15.06
N ASP A 47 61.04 7.90 -15.27
CA ASP A 47 62.01 6.94 -14.75
C ASP A 47 61.99 6.83 -13.22
N LEU A 48 61.95 7.98 -12.53
CA LEU A 48 61.85 8.02 -11.06
C LEU A 48 60.47 7.60 -10.56
N PHE A 49 59.42 7.79 -11.37
CA PHE A 49 58.09 7.29 -11.04
C PHE A 49 58.01 5.77 -11.18
N GLU A 50 58.64 5.18 -12.20
CA GLU A 50 58.79 3.73 -12.34
C GLU A 50 59.59 3.13 -11.19
N GLU A 51 60.70 3.77 -10.79
CA GLU A 51 61.45 3.38 -9.59
C GLU A 51 60.57 3.42 -8.33
N PHE A 52 59.76 4.47 -8.17
CA PHE A 52 58.78 4.55 -7.08
C PHE A 52 57.77 3.38 -7.12
N LEU A 53 57.20 3.06 -8.29
CA LEU A 53 56.25 1.94 -8.43
C LEU A 53 56.88 0.58 -8.13
N ALA A 54 58.14 0.36 -8.53
CA ALA A 54 58.87 -0.86 -8.17
C ALA A 54 59.00 -1.04 -6.65
N ASN A 55 59.11 0.06 -5.90
CA ASN A 55 59.11 0.03 -4.44
C ASN A 55 57.71 -0.22 -3.83
N VAL A 56 56.63 0.10 -4.55
CA VAL A 56 55.25 -0.21 -4.13
C VAL A 56 54.99 -1.72 -4.22
N GLU A 57 55.52 -2.38 -5.24
CA GLU A 57 55.35 -3.83 -5.44
C GLU A 57 56.26 -4.69 -4.55
N ASP A 58 57.27 -4.11 -3.90
CA ASP A 58 58.19 -4.82 -3.02
C ASP A 58 57.48 -5.30 -1.73
N PRO A 59 57.28 -6.62 -1.55
CA PRO A 59 56.60 -7.16 -0.38
C PRO A 59 57.34 -6.87 0.94
N ARG A 60 58.64 -6.56 0.90
CA ARG A 60 59.43 -6.17 2.08
C ARG A 60 59.04 -4.79 2.62
N ARG A 61 58.34 -3.98 1.81
CA ARG A 61 57.95 -2.60 2.13
C ARG A 61 56.45 -2.47 2.41
N SER A 62 55.82 -3.55 2.86
CA SER A 62 54.36 -3.62 3.06
C SER A 62 53.78 -2.51 3.96
N VAL A 63 54.57 -2.02 4.92
CA VAL A 63 54.21 -0.93 5.85
C VAL A 63 54.00 0.40 5.13
N MET A 64 54.67 0.62 4.00
CA MET A 64 54.59 1.87 3.23
C MET A 64 53.45 1.93 2.22
N ILE A 65 52.79 0.80 1.95
CA ILE A 65 51.80 0.68 0.87
C ILE A 65 50.68 1.72 1.01
N GLY A 66 50.19 1.96 2.23
CA GLY A 66 49.16 2.97 2.46
C GLY A 66 49.62 4.39 2.12
N PHE A 67 50.86 4.75 2.47
CA PHE A 67 51.46 6.04 2.08
C PHE A 67 51.60 6.15 0.56
N CYS A 68 52.09 5.10 -0.09
CA CYS A 68 52.25 5.09 -1.54
C CYS A 68 50.91 5.23 -2.28
N ALA A 69 49.86 4.54 -1.82
CA ALA A 69 48.51 4.65 -2.37
C ALA A 69 47.99 6.11 -2.24
N HIS A 70 48.20 6.74 -1.08
CA HIS A 70 47.84 8.14 -0.86
C HIS A 70 48.55 9.09 -1.86
N VAL A 71 49.84 8.90 -2.10
CA VAL A 71 50.61 9.72 -3.06
C VAL A 71 50.09 9.52 -4.50
N ILE A 72 49.77 8.29 -4.89
CA ILE A 72 49.23 7.98 -6.21
C ILE A 72 47.85 8.64 -6.42
N LYS A 73 47.04 8.77 -5.35
CA LYS A 73 45.74 9.43 -5.41
C LYS A 73 45.84 10.89 -5.87
N ASP A 74 46.93 11.58 -5.53
CA ASP A 74 47.17 12.98 -5.89
C ASP A 74 47.91 13.16 -7.22
N CYS A 75 48.28 12.05 -7.89
CA CYS A 75 48.92 12.10 -9.20
C CYS A 75 47.97 12.50 -10.33
N ASN A 76 48.54 12.95 -11.45
CA ASN A 76 47.81 13.19 -12.70
C ASN A 76 47.32 11.86 -13.35
N VAL A 77 46.52 11.97 -14.40
CA VAL A 77 45.87 10.83 -15.06
C VAL A 77 46.88 9.82 -15.60
N ASP A 78 47.94 10.26 -16.28
CA ASP A 78 48.93 9.35 -16.90
C ASP A 78 49.70 8.54 -15.86
N ARG A 79 50.08 9.16 -14.74
CA ARG A 79 50.74 8.47 -13.63
C ARG A 79 49.80 7.51 -12.91
N LYS A 80 48.52 7.89 -12.77
CA LYS A 80 47.51 6.98 -12.24
C LYS A 80 47.38 5.74 -13.13
N LEU A 81 47.36 5.89 -14.45
CA LEU A 81 47.34 4.75 -15.39
C LEU A 81 48.51 3.79 -15.15
N MET A 82 49.73 4.31 -15.07
CA MET A 82 50.92 3.50 -14.79
C MET A 82 50.86 2.79 -13.44
N ALA A 83 50.20 3.40 -12.44
CA ALA A 83 50.12 2.87 -11.08
C ALA A 83 49.01 1.82 -10.87
N ILE A 84 48.01 1.72 -11.76
CA ILE A 84 46.87 0.80 -11.57
C ILE A 84 47.34 -0.65 -11.46
N GLY A 85 48.14 -1.13 -12.42
CA GLY A 85 48.65 -2.51 -12.43
C GLY A 85 49.38 -2.88 -11.13
N PRO A 86 50.40 -2.12 -10.72
CA PRO A 86 51.09 -2.28 -9.43
C PRO A 86 50.14 -2.29 -8.22
N LEU A 87 49.20 -1.35 -8.15
CA LEU A 87 48.25 -1.28 -7.03
C LEU A 87 47.31 -2.49 -6.97
N VAL A 88 46.78 -2.93 -8.11
CA VAL A 88 45.93 -4.13 -8.17
C VAL A 88 46.75 -5.38 -7.80
N ASN A 89 47.97 -5.52 -8.31
CA ASN A 89 48.86 -6.63 -7.96
C ASN A 89 49.12 -6.71 -6.46
N VAL A 90 49.43 -5.57 -5.83
CA VAL A 90 49.68 -5.50 -4.39
C VAL A 90 48.42 -5.78 -3.60
N LEU A 91 47.25 -5.27 -4.03
CA LEU A 91 45.96 -5.53 -3.40
C LEU A 91 45.63 -7.02 -3.40
N MET A 92 45.82 -7.70 -4.53
CA MET A 92 45.47 -9.12 -4.68
C MET A 92 46.44 -10.07 -3.96
N LYS A 93 47.61 -9.58 -3.55
CA LYS A 93 48.57 -10.32 -2.71
C LYS A 93 48.34 -10.13 -1.20
N GLN A 94 47.39 -9.27 -0.80
CA GLN A 94 47.10 -9.05 0.62
C GLN A 94 46.53 -10.32 1.27
N LYS A 95 46.94 -10.57 2.51
CA LYS A 95 46.49 -11.70 3.33
C LYS A 95 45.35 -11.33 4.28
N SER A 96 45.05 -10.04 4.44
CA SER A 96 44.03 -9.53 5.36
C SER A 96 43.44 -8.20 4.89
N GLN A 97 42.34 -7.79 5.51
CA GLN A 97 41.64 -6.53 5.24
C GLN A 97 42.18 -5.34 6.07
N GLY A 98 43.51 -5.28 6.29
CA GLY A 98 44.12 -4.24 7.12
C GLY A 98 44.09 -2.83 6.51
N THR A 99 44.65 -1.85 7.23
CA THR A 99 44.69 -0.43 6.83
C THR A 99 45.26 -0.22 5.43
N ALA A 100 46.35 -0.90 5.07
CA ALA A 100 46.96 -0.81 3.74
C ALA A 100 46.01 -1.24 2.62
N THR A 101 45.26 -2.32 2.82
CA THR A 101 44.23 -2.81 1.87
C THR A 101 43.16 -1.76 1.63
N LYS A 102 42.72 -1.07 2.70
CA LYS A 102 41.71 -0.02 2.61
C LYS A 102 42.20 1.19 1.82
N GLU A 103 43.42 1.66 2.07
CA GLU A 103 44.01 2.79 1.33
C GLU A 103 44.15 2.50 -0.16
N ILE A 104 44.55 1.26 -0.53
CA ILE A 104 44.61 0.86 -1.94
C ILE A 104 43.21 0.84 -2.57
N LEU A 105 42.23 0.24 -1.88
CA LEU A 105 40.83 0.20 -2.35
C LEU A 105 40.27 1.61 -2.55
N ASP A 106 40.48 2.50 -1.59
CA ASP A 106 40.00 3.88 -1.67
C ASP A 106 40.70 4.64 -2.81
N THR A 107 41.98 4.38 -3.04
CA THR A 107 42.74 4.96 -4.15
C THR A 107 42.19 4.48 -5.49
N LEU A 108 42.12 3.16 -5.72
CA LEU A 108 41.62 2.57 -6.97
C LEU A 108 40.16 2.98 -7.26
N THR A 109 39.30 2.97 -6.24
CA THR A 109 37.87 3.30 -6.42
C THR A 109 37.58 4.79 -6.52
N SER A 110 38.56 5.66 -6.20
CA SER A 110 38.48 7.10 -6.46
C SER A 110 38.86 7.51 -7.89
N MET A 111 39.40 6.58 -8.70
CA MET A 111 39.81 6.84 -10.08
C MET A 111 38.63 6.85 -11.05
N GLN A 112 37.81 7.90 -10.99
CA GLN A 112 36.50 7.96 -11.66
C GLN A 112 36.50 8.39 -13.13
N SER A 113 37.63 8.82 -13.72
CA SER A 113 37.65 9.12 -15.16
C SER A 113 37.44 7.83 -15.96
N GLU A 114 36.67 7.88 -17.05
CA GLU A 114 36.34 6.74 -17.90
C GLU A 114 37.57 5.87 -18.23
N LYS A 115 38.63 6.47 -18.77
CA LYS A 115 39.90 5.80 -19.09
C LYS A 115 40.54 5.07 -17.91
N LEU A 116 40.57 5.68 -16.71
CA LEU A 116 41.12 5.03 -15.52
C LEU A 116 40.22 3.90 -15.02
N SER A 117 38.90 4.10 -15.03
CA SER A 117 37.94 3.09 -14.59
C SER A 117 37.95 1.86 -15.49
N GLU A 118 38.09 2.03 -16.81
CA GLU A 118 38.27 0.94 -17.78
C GLU A 118 39.54 0.16 -17.50
N GLU A 119 40.67 0.84 -17.27
CA GLU A 119 41.96 0.21 -16.98
C GLU A 119 41.91 -0.58 -15.66
N VAL A 120 41.42 0.05 -14.57
CA VAL A 120 41.21 -0.61 -13.27
C VAL A 120 40.34 -1.86 -13.45
N THR A 121 39.26 -1.73 -14.20
CA THR A 121 38.34 -2.84 -14.46
C THR A 121 39.03 -3.98 -15.21
N SER A 122 39.74 -3.68 -16.29
CA SER A 122 40.39 -4.68 -17.14
C SER A 122 41.40 -5.54 -16.38
N ILE A 123 42.21 -4.91 -15.51
CA ILE A 123 43.24 -5.60 -14.71
C ILE A 123 42.61 -6.35 -13.53
N THR A 124 41.48 -5.87 -12.99
CA THR A 124 40.84 -6.47 -11.81
C THR A 124 39.96 -7.69 -12.15
N ILE A 125 39.29 -7.71 -13.31
CA ILE A 125 38.35 -8.78 -13.72
C ILE A 125 38.89 -10.21 -13.51
N PRO A 126 40.14 -10.56 -13.89
CA PRO A 126 40.65 -11.92 -13.72
C PRO A 126 40.58 -12.43 -12.28
N TYR A 127 40.78 -11.55 -11.29
CA TYR A 127 40.76 -11.91 -9.88
C TYR A 127 39.37 -12.22 -9.32
N ALA A 128 38.31 -11.69 -9.95
CA ALA A 128 36.93 -12.08 -9.59
C ALA A 128 36.64 -13.56 -9.90
N LYS A 129 37.44 -14.20 -10.74
CA LYS A 129 37.34 -15.63 -11.07
C LYS A 129 38.32 -16.50 -10.27
N SER A 130 39.13 -15.90 -9.40
CA SER A 130 40.14 -16.59 -8.60
C SER A 130 39.51 -17.69 -7.71
N PRO A 131 40.23 -18.79 -7.43
CA PRO A 131 39.84 -19.74 -6.40
C PRO A 131 39.98 -19.16 -4.98
N ASN A 132 40.71 -18.06 -4.78
CA ASN A 132 40.90 -17.45 -3.47
C ASN A 132 39.75 -16.48 -3.14
N ALA A 133 38.97 -16.82 -2.10
CA ALA A 133 37.81 -16.03 -1.67
C ALA A 133 38.14 -14.57 -1.29
N LEU A 134 39.30 -14.31 -0.67
CA LEU A 134 39.72 -12.95 -0.33
C LEU A 134 40.04 -12.15 -1.59
N GLN A 135 40.70 -12.75 -2.58
CA GLN A 135 40.94 -12.07 -3.87
C GLN A 135 39.63 -11.74 -4.59
N VAL A 136 38.66 -12.67 -4.56
CA VAL A 136 37.33 -12.41 -5.13
C VAL A 136 36.63 -11.27 -4.40
N LEU A 137 36.66 -11.23 -3.06
CA LEU A 137 36.10 -10.13 -2.28
C LEU A 137 36.76 -8.78 -2.61
N LEU A 138 38.08 -8.72 -2.67
CA LEU A 138 38.79 -7.48 -3.00
C LEU A 138 38.50 -7.05 -4.45
N ALA A 139 38.45 -7.99 -5.38
CA ALA A 139 38.09 -7.72 -6.76
C ALA A 139 36.66 -7.19 -6.89
N THR A 140 35.68 -7.81 -6.23
CA THR A 140 34.28 -7.34 -6.29
C THR A 140 34.11 -5.97 -5.63
N ARG A 141 34.86 -5.65 -4.56
CA ARG A 141 34.88 -4.29 -3.96
C ARG A 141 35.36 -3.21 -4.91
N VAL A 142 36.39 -3.50 -5.72
CA VAL A 142 36.88 -2.57 -6.73
C VAL A 142 35.88 -2.46 -7.87
N LEU A 143 35.45 -3.59 -8.42
CA LEU A 143 34.57 -3.66 -9.59
C LEU A 143 33.18 -3.08 -9.30
N SER A 144 32.65 -3.20 -8.09
CA SER A 144 31.34 -2.65 -7.74
C SER A 144 31.26 -1.13 -7.92
N LYS A 145 32.39 -0.43 -7.73
CA LYS A 145 32.49 1.02 -7.87
C LYS A 145 33.02 1.49 -9.22
N THR A 146 33.82 0.68 -9.92
CA THR A 146 34.53 1.10 -11.15
C THR A 146 33.97 0.50 -12.44
N ALA A 147 33.47 -0.75 -12.40
CA ALA A 147 33.10 -1.48 -13.62
C ALA A 147 31.81 -0.97 -14.29
N GLY A 148 31.73 -1.06 -15.62
CA GLY A 148 30.50 -0.83 -16.37
C GLY A 148 29.68 -2.12 -16.60
N GLY A 149 28.74 -2.06 -17.54
CA GLY A 149 27.88 -3.21 -17.91
C GLY A 149 28.64 -4.40 -18.52
N ASN A 150 29.84 -4.19 -19.06
CA ASN A 150 30.69 -5.22 -19.66
C ASN A 150 31.12 -6.33 -18.68
N VAL A 151 31.04 -6.09 -17.36
CA VAL A 151 31.46 -7.06 -16.32
C VAL A 151 30.28 -7.89 -15.79
N LEU A 152 29.05 -7.62 -16.23
CA LEU A 152 27.84 -8.24 -15.71
C LEU A 152 27.94 -9.76 -15.61
N LYS A 153 28.33 -10.44 -16.69
CA LYS A 153 28.43 -11.91 -16.71
C LYS A 153 29.37 -12.44 -15.62
N THR A 154 30.51 -11.78 -15.39
CA THR A 154 31.46 -12.18 -14.34
C THR A 154 30.87 -11.97 -12.96
N MET A 155 30.22 -10.83 -12.73
CA MET A 155 29.56 -10.54 -11.44
C MET A 155 28.43 -11.52 -11.13
N LEU A 156 27.62 -11.88 -12.14
CA LEU A 156 26.58 -12.89 -11.97
C LEU A 156 27.16 -14.28 -11.68
N THR A 157 28.25 -14.68 -12.33
CA THR A 157 28.93 -15.94 -12.00
C THR A 157 29.47 -15.95 -10.57
N VAL A 158 30.07 -14.84 -10.11
CA VAL A 158 30.50 -14.73 -8.71
C VAL A 158 29.31 -14.89 -7.77
N LEU A 159 28.20 -14.23 -8.08
CA LEU A 159 26.97 -14.30 -7.31
C LEU A 159 26.38 -15.71 -7.25
N GLU A 160 26.36 -16.44 -8.37
CA GLU A 160 25.95 -17.85 -8.40
C GLU A 160 26.87 -18.74 -7.56
N ARG A 161 28.18 -18.50 -7.59
CA ARG A 161 29.15 -19.22 -6.74
C ARG A 161 28.92 -18.93 -5.26
N THR A 162 28.49 -17.72 -4.89
CA THR A 162 28.10 -17.42 -3.51
C THR A 162 26.88 -18.25 -3.07
N LEU A 163 25.92 -18.49 -3.97
CA LEU A 163 24.74 -19.32 -3.67
C LEU A 163 25.08 -20.81 -3.55
N ALA A 164 26.18 -21.25 -4.18
CA ALA A 164 26.71 -22.60 -4.09
C ALA A 164 27.76 -22.75 -2.96
N ASP A 165 27.93 -21.73 -2.11
CA ASP A 165 28.85 -21.68 -0.96
C ASP A 165 30.34 -21.90 -1.30
N TRP A 166 30.80 -21.40 -2.45
CA TRP A 166 32.20 -21.56 -2.90
C TRP A 166 33.21 -20.75 -2.09
N TYR A 167 32.75 -19.73 -1.37
CA TYR A 167 33.61 -18.71 -0.76
C TYR A 167 33.57 -18.70 0.77
N GLU A 168 33.02 -19.77 1.36
CA GLU A 168 32.97 -20.01 2.80
C GLU A 168 32.49 -18.75 3.57
N GLY A 169 33.16 -18.39 4.67
CA GLY A 169 32.79 -17.26 5.55
C GLY A 169 32.77 -15.87 4.90
N LEU A 170 33.15 -15.71 3.62
CA LEU A 170 33.12 -14.43 2.89
C LEU A 170 31.92 -14.30 1.93
N THR A 171 31.09 -15.34 1.80
CA THR A 171 29.91 -15.37 0.91
C THR A 171 29.01 -14.14 1.07
N GLY A 172 28.67 -13.76 2.30
CA GLY A 172 27.78 -12.63 2.56
C GLY A 172 28.34 -11.28 2.09
N GLU A 173 29.61 -11.01 2.40
CA GLU A 173 30.29 -9.78 1.98
C GLU A 173 30.43 -9.68 0.47
N ILE A 174 30.78 -10.79 -0.20
CA ILE A 174 30.90 -10.85 -1.65
C ILE A 174 29.53 -10.56 -2.31
N GLN A 175 28.45 -11.15 -1.79
CA GLN A 175 27.09 -10.87 -2.27
C GLN A 175 26.76 -9.39 -2.18
N ASP A 176 27.06 -8.74 -1.05
CA ASP A 176 26.76 -7.31 -0.87
C ASP A 176 27.51 -6.44 -1.88
N GLN A 177 28.77 -6.78 -2.21
CA GLN A 177 29.51 -6.07 -3.25
C GLN A 177 28.90 -6.24 -4.64
N VAL A 178 28.43 -7.45 -4.98
CA VAL A 178 27.75 -7.67 -6.26
C VAL A 178 26.38 -6.98 -6.30
N ILE A 179 25.64 -6.96 -5.19
CA ILE A 179 24.37 -6.22 -5.09
C ILE A 179 24.62 -4.71 -5.26
N LEU A 180 25.69 -4.16 -4.68
CA LEU A 180 26.10 -2.77 -4.89
C LEU A 180 26.42 -2.48 -6.37
N TYR A 181 27.10 -3.40 -7.05
CA TYR A 181 27.33 -3.31 -8.49
C TYR A 181 26.01 -3.26 -9.27
N LEU A 182 25.09 -4.20 -9.01
CA LEU A 182 23.79 -4.29 -9.69
C LEU A 182 22.89 -3.08 -9.40
N THR A 183 23.05 -2.46 -8.23
CA THR A 183 22.34 -1.20 -7.90
C THR A 183 22.78 -0.07 -8.83
N ARG A 184 24.07 0.01 -9.16
CA ARG A 184 24.62 1.02 -10.09
C ARG A 184 24.38 0.66 -11.55
N CYS A 185 24.42 -0.63 -11.89
CA CYS A 185 24.28 -1.16 -13.24
C CYS A 185 23.10 -2.15 -13.30
N PRO A 186 21.83 -1.69 -13.18
CA PRO A 186 20.67 -2.57 -13.22
C PRO A 186 20.54 -3.22 -14.60
N ASN A 187 20.31 -4.53 -14.64
CA ASN A 187 20.21 -5.27 -15.89
C ASN A 187 19.22 -6.45 -15.76
N GLN A 188 18.34 -6.64 -16.74
CA GLN A 188 17.31 -7.68 -16.73
C GLN A 188 17.88 -9.10 -16.75
N ASP A 189 19.06 -9.33 -17.33
CA ASP A 189 19.72 -10.64 -17.36
C ASP A 189 20.12 -11.13 -15.96
N ALA A 190 20.18 -10.23 -14.97
CA ALA A 190 20.44 -10.58 -13.58
C ALA A 190 19.23 -11.21 -12.86
N LEU A 191 18.01 -11.00 -13.37
CA LEU A 191 16.76 -11.40 -12.69
C LEU A 191 16.71 -12.89 -12.30
N PRO A 192 17.12 -13.86 -13.14
CA PRO A 192 17.09 -15.28 -12.75
C PRO A 192 17.96 -15.58 -11.52
N VAL A 193 19.12 -14.94 -11.40
CA VAL A 193 20.02 -15.10 -10.26
C VAL A 193 19.46 -14.37 -9.03
N LEU A 194 18.93 -13.16 -9.23
CA LEU A 194 18.29 -12.38 -8.17
C LEU A 194 17.05 -13.10 -7.58
N LYS A 195 16.27 -13.82 -8.39
CA LYS A 195 15.18 -14.67 -7.90
C LYS A 195 15.70 -15.68 -6.89
N LYS A 196 16.80 -16.37 -7.20
CA LYS A 196 17.41 -17.37 -6.29
C LYS A 196 17.89 -16.72 -4.99
N ILE A 197 18.48 -15.53 -5.06
CA ILE A 197 18.92 -14.79 -3.86
C ILE A 197 17.75 -14.40 -2.99
N LEU A 198 16.67 -13.89 -3.58
CA LEU A 198 15.48 -13.45 -2.85
C LEU A 198 14.91 -14.56 -1.95
N LEU A 199 14.99 -15.82 -2.42
CA LEU A 199 14.54 -16.98 -1.66
C LEU A 199 15.37 -17.21 -0.38
N VAL A 200 16.67 -16.94 -0.43
CA VAL A 200 17.61 -17.27 0.66
C VAL A 200 18.06 -16.07 1.50
N LYS A 201 17.96 -14.84 0.99
CA LYS A 201 18.46 -13.63 1.62
C LYS A 201 17.47 -12.47 1.51
N ARG A 202 17.23 -11.80 2.63
CA ARG A 202 16.38 -10.61 2.77
C ARG A 202 17.20 -9.54 3.48
N SER A 203 17.68 -8.53 2.75
CA SER A 203 18.53 -7.47 3.30
C SER A 203 18.12 -6.08 2.81
N SER A 204 18.63 -5.04 3.47
CA SER A 204 18.34 -3.66 3.09
C SER A 204 19.00 -3.27 1.77
N GLU A 205 20.15 -3.86 1.47
CA GLU A 205 20.94 -3.68 0.25
C GLU A 205 20.19 -4.23 -0.95
N LEU A 206 19.60 -5.42 -0.81
CA LEU A 206 18.79 -6.03 -1.86
C LEU A 206 17.53 -5.21 -2.16
N LEU A 207 16.89 -4.62 -1.12
CA LEU A 207 15.76 -3.72 -1.30
C LEU A 207 16.17 -2.45 -2.08
N LYS A 208 17.26 -1.80 -1.66
CA LYS A 208 17.83 -0.62 -2.35
C LYS A 208 18.21 -0.92 -3.80
N MET A 209 18.70 -2.12 -4.07
CA MET A 209 18.98 -2.56 -5.42
C MET A 209 17.69 -2.63 -6.26
N PHE A 210 16.62 -3.26 -5.75
CA PHE A 210 15.37 -3.36 -6.50
C PHE A 210 14.71 -2.01 -6.81
N GLN A 211 14.90 -0.97 -5.98
CA GLN A 211 14.51 0.41 -6.32
C GLN A 211 15.11 0.91 -7.65
N LYS A 212 16.25 0.37 -8.08
CA LYS A 212 16.91 0.70 -9.35
C LYS A 212 16.51 -0.22 -10.50
N PHE A 213 15.83 -1.34 -10.21
CA PHE A 213 15.34 -2.30 -11.20
C PHE A 213 13.92 -1.96 -11.65
N GLN A 214 13.76 -0.79 -12.27
CA GLN A 214 12.48 -0.31 -12.81
C GLN A 214 12.13 -1.01 -14.15
N PHE A 215 12.02 -2.34 -14.10
CA PHE A 215 11.67 -3.19 -15.23
C PHE A 215 10.38 -3.95 -14.96
N ARG A 216 9.48 -4.03 -15.95
CA ARG A 216 8.27 -4.86 -15.87
C ARG A 216 8.60 -6.34 -15.60
N SER A 217 9.69 -6.85 -16.15
CA SER A 217 10.14 -8.23 -15.89
C SER A 217 10.56 -8.46 -14.44
N ALA A 218 11.11 -7.44 -13.76
CA ALA A 218 11.44 -7.53 -12.33
C ALA A 218 10.17 -7.62 -11.48
N ALA A 219 9.18 -6.75 -11.76
CA ALA A 219 7.87 -6.80 -11.13
C ALA A 219 7.19 -8.15 -11.32
N GLN A 220 7.15 -8.67 -12.55
CA GLN A 220 6.58 -9.97 -12.88
C GLN A 220 7.28 -11.13 -12.15
N MET A 221 8.63 -11.08 -12.05
CA MET A 221 9.40 -12.06 -11.30
C MET A 221 9.00 -12.07 -9.82
N ILE A 222 8.89 -10.90 -9.19
CA ILE A 222 8.53 -10.78 -7.77
C ILE A 222 7.08 -11.22 -7.53
N GLN A 223 6.14 -10.80 -8.39
CA GLN A 223 4.74 -11.25 -8.34
C GLN A 223 4.62 -12.77 -8.54
N GLY A 224 5.43 -13.34 -9.43
CA GLY A 224 5.55 -14.79 -9.62
C GLY A 224 6.04 -15.49 -8.35
N THR A 225 7.08 -14.96 -7.70
CA THR A 225 7.59 -15.48 -6.43
C THR A 225 6.55 -15.44 -5.33
N ILE A 226 5.74 -14.37 -5.22
CA ILE A 226 4.63 -14.32 -4.26
C ILE A 226 3.65 -15.47 -4.52
N LYS A 227 3.17 -15.60 -5.76
CA LYS A 227 2.19 -16.62 -6.15
C LYS A 227 2.70 -18.06 -5.91
N GLU A 228 3.97 -18.32 -6.17
CA GLU A 228 4.61 -19.62 -5.94
C GLU A 228 4.69 -19.98 -4.44
N ASN A 229 4.64 -18.99 -3.55
CA ASN A 229 4.92 -19.16 -2.13
C ASN A 229 3.74 -18.85 -1.19
N THR A 230 2.58 -18.48 -1.74
CA THR A 230 1.36 -18.17 -0.98
C THR A 230 0.69 -19.38 -0.29
N GLY A 231 1.08 -20.62 -0.62
CA GLY A 231 0.45 -21.85 -0.08
C GLY A 231 1.12 -22.48 1.15
N SER A 232 2.20 -21.90 1.67
CA SER A 232 2.97 -22.47 2.79
C SER A 232 3.21 -21.43 3.88
N ASP A 233 2.86 -21.78 5.13
CA ASP A 233 3.12 -20.95 6.30
C ASP A 233 4.60 -20.63 6.51
N VAL A 234 5.50 -21.48 5.98
CA VAL A 234 6.96 -21.33 6.07
C VAL A 234 7.46 -20.13 5.24
N ASN A 235 6.72 -19.72 4.20
CA ASN A 235 7.19 -18.69 3.26
C ASN A 235 6.53 -17.32 3.46
N ARG A 236 5.86 -17.10 4.60
CA ARG A 236 5.18 -15.83 4.93
C ARG A 236 6.12 -14.63 4.93
N ASP A 237 7.32 -14.77 5.50
CA ASP A 237 8.33 -13.70 5.54
C ASP A 237 8.81 -13.31 4.13
N LEU A 238 8.94 -14.28 3.24
CA LEU A 238 9.33 -14.06 1.85
C LEU A 238 8.26 -13.26 1.11
N VAL A 239 6.97 -13.63 1.28
CA VAL A 239 5.85 -12.89 0.68
C VAL A 239 5.84 -11.45 1.19
N GLY A 240 5.96 -11.23 2.50
CA GLY A 240 6.03 -9.88 3.08
C GLY A 240 7.19 -9.05 2.54
N TYR A 241 8.38 -9.64 2.42
CA TYR A 241 9.54 -8.98 1.82
C TYR A 241 9.32 -8.66 0.33
N CYS A 242 8.73 -9.58 -0.44
CA CYS A 242 8.38 -9.34 -1.84
C CYS A 242 7.37 -8.18 -1.98
N MET A 243 6.38 -8.08 -1.09
CA MET A 243 5.43 -6.95 -1.07
C MET A 243 6.13 -5.63 -0.78
N MET A 244 7.08 -5.62 0.16
CA MET A 244 7.92 -4.45 0.42
C MET A 244 8.69 -4.04 -0.85
N VAL A 245 9.32 -5.00 -1.54
CA VAL A 245 10.04 -4.73 -2.80
C VAL A 245 9.11 -4.19 -3.88
N LEU A 246 7.91 -4.76 -4.06
CA LEU A 246 6.95 -4.24 -5.05
C LEU A 246 6.55 -2.80 -4.76
N SER A 247 6.45 -2.41 -3.48
CA SER A 247 6.12 -1.04 -3.08
C SER A 247 7.22 0.00 -3.32
N GLU A 248 8.39 -0.45 -3.77
CA GLU A 248 9.52 0.38 -4.16
C GLU A 248 9.67 0.51 -5.68
N LEU A 249 8.85 -0.22 -6.45
CA LEU A 249 8.78 -0.13 -7.90
C LEU A 249 7.71 0.88 -8.33
N ASP A 250 7.89 1.44 -9.53
CA ASP A 250 6.85 2.25 -10.16
C ASP A 250 5.57 1.40 -10.36
N PRO A 251 4.40 1.83 -9.84
CA PRO A 251 3.15 1.07 -9.95
C PRO A 251 2.74 0.73 -11.38
N SER A 252 3.15 1.52 -12.39
CA SER A 252 2.86 1.26 -13.80
C SER A 252 3.52 -0.02 -14.36
N LEU A 253 4.54 -0.52 -13.66
CA LEU A 253 5.23 -1.77 -13.99
C LEU A 253 4.49 -3.00 -13.45
N LEU A 254 3.59 -2.81 -12.49
CA LEU A 254 2.93 -3.87 -11.75
C LEU A 254 1.63 -4.31 -12.44
N ASP A 255 1.37 -5.61 -12.41
CA ASP A 255 0.03 -6.14 -12.70
C ASP A 255 -0.80 -6.10 -11.41
N ILE A 256 -1.38 -4.94 -11.12
CA ILE A 256 -2.09 -4.69 -9.87
C ILE A 256 -3.36 -5.55 -9.77
N GLU A 257 -4.10 -5.71 -10.86
CA GLU A 257 -5.30 -6.57 -10.88
C GLU A 257 -4.95 -8.00 -10.46
N LYS A 258 -3.89 -8.56 -11.04
CA LYS A 258 -3.41 -9.88 -10.66
C LYS A 258 -2.97 -9.95 -9.21
N LEU A 259 -2.30 -8.92 -8.70
CA LEU A 259 -1.89 -8.84 -7.29
C LEU A 259 -3.11 -8.83 -6.35
N LEU A 260 -4.11 -8.01 -6.66
CA LEU A 260 -5.35 -7.88 -5.88
C LEU A 260 -6.31 -9.06 -6.06
N SER A 261 -6.08 -9.94 -7.04
CA SER A 261 -6.88 -11.15 -7.21
C SER A 261 -6.59 -12.20 -6.14
N SER A 262 -5.42 -12.16 -5.51
CA SER A 262 -4.97 -13.14 -4.51
C SER A 262 -5.51 -12.80 -3.11
N ASP A 263 -6.25 -13.71 -2.48
CA ASP A 263 -6.77 -13.49 -1.11
C ASP A 263 -5.70 -13.41 -0.04
N VAL A 264 -4.57 -14.12 -0.23
CA VAL A 264 -3.44 -14.14 0.72
C VAL A 264 -2.83 -12.74 0.91
N VAL A 265 -3.01 -11.86 -0.07
CA VAL A 265 -2.57 -10.46 -0.03
C VAL A 265 -3.43 -9.63 0.97
N PHE A 266 -4.64 -10.09 1.30
CA PHE A 266 -5.59 -9.45 2.22
C PHE A 266 -5.81 -10.21 3.54
N GLU A 267 -5.40 -11.48 3.62
CA GLU A 267 -5.34 -12.21 4.89
C GLU A 267 -4.38 -11.51 5.86
N GLN A 268 -4.65 -11.60 7.17
CA GLN A 268 -4.06 -10.78 8.24
C GLN A 268 -2.53 -10.89 8.39
N TYR A 269 -1.79 -10.33 7.43
CA TYR A 269 -0.37 -10.07 7.51
C TYR A 269 -0.19 -8.56 7.63
N TRP A 270 0.17 -8.09 8.83
CA TRP A 270 0.23 -6.66 9.18
C TRP A 270 1.04 -5.82 8.17
N ASN A 271 2.06 -6.41 7.53
CA ASN A 271 2.93 -5.69 6.60
C ASN A 271 2.44 -5.68 5.15
N SER A 272 1.81 -6.74 4.65
CA SER A 272 1.39 -6.81 3.24
C SER A 272 0.33 -5.76 2.92
N ARG A 273 -0.65 -5.59 3.81
CA ARG A 273 -1.69 -4.56 3.69
C ARG A 273 -1.12 -3.15 3.57
N PHE A 274 -0.13 -2.84 4.40
CA PHE A 274 0.56 -1.54 4.37
C PHE A 274 1.21 -1.28 3.00
N TYR A 275 1.93 -2.26 2.46
CA TYR A 275 2.61 -2.10 1.17
C TYR A 275 1.65 -2.02 -0.02
N ILE A 276 0.54 -2.78 -0.03
CA ILE A 276 -0.49 -2.66 -1.08
C ILE A 276 -1.14 -1.29 -1.01
N LYS A 277 -1.47 -0.82 0.20
CA LYS A 277 -2.01 0.52 0.40
C LYS A 277 -1.07 1.56 -0.17
N LYS A 278 0.23 1.49 0.14
CA LYS A 278 1.26 2.38 -0.43
C LYS A 278 1.24 2.34 -1.96
N ILE A 279 1.27 1.16 -2.58
CA ILE A 279 1.20 0.99 -4.04
C ILE A 279 -0.05 1.67 -4.63
N LEU A 280 -1.22 1.43 -4.05
CA LEU A 280 -2.50 1.98 -4.53
C LEU A 280 -2.57 3.50 -4.37
N LEU A 281 -2.02 4.05 -3.29
CA LEU A 281 -1.96 5.49 -3.07
C LEU A 281 -0.97 6.18 -4.02
N ASP A 282 0.16 5.52 -4.32
CA ASP A 282 1.14 6.03 -5.28
C ASP A 282 0.58 6.11 -6.72
N MET A 283 -0.37 5.24 -7.08
CA MET A 283 -1.14 5.31 -8.32
C MET A 283 -2.15 6.48 -8.38
N LYS A 284 -2.48 7.11 -7.24
CA LYS A 284 -3.40 8.25 -7.15
C LYS A 284 -4.76 7.97 -7.82
N GLN A 285 -5.15 8.78 -8.80
CA GLN A 285 -6.45 8.68 -9.47
C GLN A 285 -6.60 7.40 -10.29
N ASP A 286 -5.50 6.83 -10.79
CA ASP A 286 -5.51 5.61 -11.60
C ASP A 286 -5.93 4.38 -10.78
N ALA A 287 -5.82 4.43 -9.44
CA ALA A 287 -6.31 3.37 -8.57
C ALA A 287 -7.83 3.38 -8.38
N LYS A 288 -8.53 4.49 -8.63
CA LYS A 288 -9.97 4.61 -8.33
C LYS A 288 -10.82 3.47 -8.92
N PRO A 289 -10.71 3.12 -10.21
CA PRO A 289 -11.52 2.04 -10.79
C PRO A 289 -11.33 0.69 -10.07
N LEU A 290 -10.08 0.36 -9.74
CA LEU A 290 -9.72 -0.86 -9.01
C LEU A 290 -10.28 -0.84 -7.59
N LEU A 291 -10.15 0.29 -6.90
CA LEU A 291 -10.67 0.48 -5.55
C LEU A 291 -12.19 0.38 -5.49
N PHE A 292 -12.91 0.96 -6.45
CA PHE A 292 -14.37 0.80 -6.55
C PHE A 292 -14.79 -0.64 -6.83
N SER A 293 -14.00 -1.38 -7.62
CA SER A 293 -14.23 -2.82 -7.82
C SER A 293 -14.02 -3.59 -6.51
N LEU A 294 -12.98 -3.28 -5.75
CA LEU A 294 -12.71 -3.91 -4.45
C LEU A 294 -13.77 -3.56 -3.40
N LEU A 295 -14.35 -2.36 -3.45
CA LEU A 295 -15.41 -1.93 -2.53
C LEU A 295 -16.67 -2.81 -2.64
N LYS A 296 -16.91 -3.43 -3.81
CA LYS A 296 -18.01 -4.36 -4.06
C LYS A 296 -17.74 -5.79 -3.58
N SER A 297 -16.54 -6.08 -3.09
CA SER A 297 -16.13 -7.40 -2.64
C SER A 297 -16.81 -7.79 -1.33
N SER A 298 -17.22 -9.06 -1.21
CA SER A 298 -17.68 -9.64 0.06
C SER A 298 -16.54 -9.90 1.07
N ASN A 299 -15.28 -9.93 0.61
CA ASN A 299 -14.10 -10.01 1.48
C ASN A 299 -13.91 -8.70 2.26
N VAL A 300 -14.02 -8.77 3.59
CA VAL A 300 -13.90 -7.63 4.52
C VAL A 300 -12.54 -6.95 4.41
N GLY A 301 -11.45 -7.69 4.21
CA GLY A 301 -10.11 -7.13 4.05
C GLY A 301 -9.99 -6.27 2.79
N ARG A 302 -10.53 -6.74 1.66
CA ARG A 302 -10.59 -5.98 0.40
C ARG A 302 -11.45 -4.73 0.54
N TYR A 303 -12.65 -4.87 1.12
CA TYR A 303 -13.56 -3.76 1.39
C TYR A 303 -12.91 -2.68 2.27
N THR A 304 -12.26 -3.09 3.36
CA THR A 304 -11.65 -2.16 4.32
C THR A 304 -10.47 -1.42 3.69
N LEU A 305 -9.59 -2.13 2.97
CA LEU A 305 -8.49 -1.50 2.24
C LEU A 305 -9.01 -0.50 1.20
N ALA A 306 -10.03 -0.89 0.43
CA ALA A 306 -10.61 -0.02 -0.59
C ALA A 306 -11.19 1.26 0.01
N THR A 307 -11.95 1.12 1.09
CA THR A 307 -12.56 2.25 1.82
C THR A 307 -11.50 3.23 2.32
N GLU A 308 -10.43 2.73 2.95
CA GLU A 308 -9.33 3.56 3.45
C GLU A 308 -8.58 4.29 2.33
N CYS A 309 -8.25 3.58 1.24
CA CYS A 309 -7.53 4.19 0.11
C CYS A 309 -8.39 5.25 -0.58
N LEU A 310 -9.68 4.97 -0.84
CA LEU A 310 -10.60 5.93 -1.45
C LEU A 310 -10.74 7.18 -0.57
N ALA A 311 -10.87 7.02 0.75
CA ALA A 311 -10.93 8.13 1.68
C ALA A 311 -9.66 9.00 1.65
N GLU A 312 -8.47 8.38 1.62
CA GLU A 312 -7.20 9.11 1.50
C GLU A 312 -6.99 9.79 0.14
N LEU A 313 -7.63 9.26 -0.92
CA LEU A 313 -7.69 9.90 -2.24
C LEU A 313 -8.76 11.01 -2.33
N GLY A 314 -9.45 11.32 -1.23
CA GLY A 314 -10.46 12.38 -1.16
C GLY A 314 -11.81 12.01 -1.77
N VAL A 315 -12.08 10.72 -1.98
CA VAL A 315 -13.39 10.23 -2.44
C VAL A 315 -14.39 10.32 -1.30
N THR A 316 -15.55 10.92 -1.56
CA THR A 316 -16.60 11.06 -0.54
C THR A 316 -17.41 9.77 -0.40
N LEU A 317 -18.05 9.57 0.76
CA LEU A 317 -18.98 8.46 0.95
C LEU A 317 -20.13 8.47 -0.08
N ASP A 318 -20.56 9.65 -0.53
CA ASP A 318 -21.55 9.78 -1.60
C ASP A 318 -21.06 9.22 -2.94
N GLU A 319 -19.80 9.50 -3.31
CA GLU A 319 -19.18 8.95 -4.51
C GLU A 319 -19.03 7.42 -4.39
N MET A 320 -18.62 6.93 -3.22
CA MET A 320 -18.58 5.48 -2.90
C MET A 320 -19.96 4.83 -3.00
N SER A 321 -20.98 5.44 -2.41
CA SER A 321 -22.34 4.93 -2.40
C SER A 321 -22.93 4.86 -3.80
N LYS A 322 -22.69 5.86 -4.66
CA LYS A 322 -23.11 5.82 -6.07
C LYS A 322 -22.52 4.65 -6.85
N ALA A 323 -21.29 4.26 -6.54
CA ALA A 323 -20.61 3.16 -7.24
C ALA A 323 -21.13 1.77 -6.82
N VAL A 324 -21.50 1.60 -5.54
CA VAL A 324 -21.92 0.31 -4.96
C VAL A 324 -23.45 0.14 -4.96
N GLY A 325 -24.19 1.25 -4.95
CA GLY A 325 -25.62 1.30 -4.71
C GLY A 325 -25.91 1.88 -3.33
N GLU A 326 -26.81 2.87 -3.27
CA GLU A 326 -27.25 3.45 -2.01
C GLU A 326 -28.14 2.46 -1.24
N SER A 327 -27.99 2.44 0.09
CA SER A 327 -28.86 1.62 0.93
C SER A 327 -30.30 2.17 0.89
N PRO A 328 -31.33 1.31 0.85
CA PRO A 328 -32.74 1.74 0.91
C PRO A 328 -33.04 2.72 2.04
N SER A 329 -32.47 2.47 3.22
CA SER A 329 -32.65 3.35 4.39
C SER A 329 -32.05 4.74 4.18
N SER A 330 -30.88 4.82 3.54
CA SER A 330 -30.22 6.10 3.22
C SER A 330 -31.01 6.91 2.20
N GLU A 331 -31.52 6.25 1.15
CA GLU A 331 -32.33 6.88 0.11
C GLU A 331 -33.64 7.46 0.68
N ILE A 332 -34.33 6.69 1.54
CA ILE A 332 -35.52 7.16 2.27
C ILE A 332 -35.17 8.32 3.20
N TYR A 333 -34.09 8.20 3.96
CA TYR A 333 -33.66 9.24 4.89
C TYR A 333 -33.38 10.57 4.17
N ARG A 334 -32.72 10.54 3.01
CA ARG A 334 -32.49 11.75 2.18
C ARG A 334 -33.77 12.35 1.60
N PHE A 335 -34.77 11.53 1.28
CA PHE A 335 -36.07 12.03 0.85
C PHE A 335 -36.74 12.88 1.95
N PHE A 336 -36.67 12.45 3.21
CA PHE A 336 -37.25 13.17 4.34
C PHE A 336 -36.36 14.33 4.82
N TYR A 337 -35.03 14.15 4.81
CA TYR A 337 -34.06 15.10 5.35
C TYR A 337 -32.98 15.48 4.30
N PRO A 338 -33.34 16.18 3.20
CA PRO A 338 -32.41 16.44 2.10
C PRO A 338 -31.19 17.30 2.49
N ASN A 339 -31.31 18.09 3.57
CA ASN A 339 -30.26 19.00 4.03
C ASN A 339 -29.40 18.43 5.16
N ALA A 340 -29.86 17.37 5.84
CA ALA A 340 -29.23 16.80 7.02
C ALA A 340 -28.86 15.34 6.73
N THR A 341 -27.66 15.11 6.19
CA THR A 341 -27.15 13.75 5.98
C THR A 341 -26.46 13.25 7.26
N ALA A 342 -26.38 11.93 7.44
CA ALA A 342 -25.71 11.34 8.59
C ALA A 342 -24.25 11.84 8.74
N GLU A 343 -23.57 12.09 7.61
CA GLU A 343 -22.21 12.60 7.57
C GLU A 343 -22.12 14.04 8.05
N LYS A 344 -23.05 14.92 7.63
CA LYS A 344 -23.09 16.30 8.12
C LYS A 344 -23.35 16.34 9.62
N ILE A 345 -24.32 15.55 10.08
CA ILE A 345 -24.65 15.42 11.51
C ILE A 345 -23.42 14.92 12.30
N TRP A 346 -22.72 13.91 11.79
CA TRP A 346 -21.52 13.37 12.43
C TRP A 346 -20.32 14.34 12.40
N ALA A 347 -20.15 15.09 11.31
CA ALA A 347 -19.06 16.04 11.13
C ALA A 347 -19.13 17.22 12.10
N GLU A 348 -20.33 17.60 12.55
CA GLU A 348 -20.51 18.69 13.51
C GLU A 348 -19.93 18.37 14.90
N ARG A 349 -19.75 17.08 15.24
CA ARG A 349 -19.11 16.57 16.47
C ARG A 349 -19.60 17.19 17.80
N ASP A 350 -20.69 17.93 17.79
CA ASP A 350 -21.29 18.50 19.01
C ASP A 350 -22.19 17.43 19.65
N PRO A 351 -21.88 16.97 20.88
CA PRO A 351 -22.71 16.00 21.59
C PRO A 351 -24.16 16.48 21.78
N ARG A 352 -24.41 17.80 21.80
CA ARG A 352 -25.76 18.37 21.90
C ARG A 352 -26.56 18.25 20.61
N ILE A 353 -25.87 18.23 19.46
CA ILE A 353 -26.48 18.01 18.15
C ILE A 353 -26.68 16.51 17.93
N LEU A 354 -25.66 15.70 18.24
CA LEU A 354 -25.72 14.24 18.14
C LEU A 354 -26.74 13.61 19.10
N GLY A 355 -26.88 14.15 20.31
CA GLY A 355 -27.88 13.75 21.29
C GLY A 355 -29.18 14.57 21.21
N GLY A 356 -29.26 15.53 20.29
CA GLY A 356 -30.44 16.35 20.05
C GLY A 356 -31.46 15.64 19.16
N SER A 357 -32.73 16.01 19.26
CA SER A 357 -33.72 15.58 18.28
C SER A 357 -33.46 16.26 16.94
N ILE A 358 -33.49 15.50 15.85
CA ILE A 358 -33.59 16.07 14.51
C ILE A 358 -35.02 16.60 14.40
N GLY A 359 -35.24 17.87 14.75
CA GLY A 359 -36.58 18.48 14.82
C GLY A 359 -37.27 18.31 16.18
N GLU A 360 -38.57 18.01 16.19
CA GLU A 360 -39.39 17.92 17.40
C GLU A 360 -39.16 16.63 18.21
N ARG A 361 -39.52 16.65 19.50
CA ARG A 361 -39.44 15.47 20.37
C ARG A 361 -40.41 14.39 19.89
N THR A 362 -39.90 13.18 19.73
CA THR A 362 -40.69 11.97 19.43
C THR A 362 -41.80 11.77 20.45
N ARG A 363 -43.03 11.50 19.98
CA ARG A 363 -44.19 11.29 20.86
C ARG A 363 -44.14 9.88 21.43
N ARG A 364 -44.84 9.66 22.56
CA ARG A 364 -44.90 8.34 23.23
C ARG A 364 -45.45 7.25 22.30
N SER A 365 -46.41 7.59 21.45
CA SER A 365 -46.99 6.71 20.43
C SER A 365 -45.97 6.23 19.41
N ASP A 366 -45.09 7.13 18.96
CA ASP A 366 -44.14 6.83 17.90
C ASP A 366 -43.02 5.95 18.46
N PHE A 367 -42.56 6.25 19.70
CA PHE A 367 -41.68 5.35 20.44
C PHE A 367 -42.26 3.94 20.61
N PHE A 368 -43.56 3.85 20.89
CA PHE A 368 -44.25 2.56 20.98
C PHE A 368 -44.21 1.81 19.64
N LEU A 369 -44.56 2.46 18.53
CA LEU A 369 -44.53 1.83 17.21
C LEU A 369 -43.12 1.44 16.77
N ILE A 370 -42.13 2.30 17.01
CA ILE A 370 -40.71 1.98 16.77
C ILE A 370 -40.33 0.71 17.53
N SER A 371 -40.69 0.62 18.82
CA SER A 371 -40.37 -0.54 19.66
C SER A 371 -41.06 -1.81 19.16
N VAL A 372 -42.33 -1.73 18.78
CA VAL A 372 -43.12 -2.87 18.29
C VAL A 372 -42.58 -3.38 16.95
N LEU A 373 -42.34 -2.49 15.99
CA LEU A 373 -41.83 -2.86 14.66
C LEU A 373 -40.38 -3.36 14.74
N SER A 374 -39.55 -2.76 15.59
CA SER A 374 -38.18 -3.22 15.81
C SER A 374 -38.13 -4.60 16.48
N ALA A 375 -39.05 -4.88 17.42
CA ALA A 375 -39.18 -6.21 18.03
C ALA A 375 -39.62 -7.29 17.02
N LEU A 376 -40.24 -6.88 15.90
CA LEU A 376 -40.55 -7.72 14.75
C LEU A 376 -39.42 -7.72 13.69
N ASN A 377 -38.21 -7.29 14.05
CA ASN A 377 -37.01 -7.21 13.21
C ASN A 377 -37.11 -6.29 11.98
N PHE A 378 -37.98 -5.29 11.99
CA PHE A 378 -37.91 -4.23 10.97
C PHE A 378 -36.79 -3.22 11.29
N SER A 379 -36.14 -2.70 10.25
CA SER A 379 -35.33 -1.49 10.35
C SER A 379 -36.25 -0.27 10.30
N VAL A 380 -36.35 0.48 11.39
CA VAL A 380 -37.33 1.56 11.56
C VAL A 380 -36.67 2.92 11.47
N LEU A 381 -37.20 3.78 10.59
CA LEU A 381 -36.84 5.19 10.43
C LEU A 381 -37.96 6.07 10.97
N TYR A 382 -37.65 6.89 11.96
CA TYR A 382 -38.56 7.93 12.47
C TYR A 382 -38.44 9.20 11.61
N VAL A 383 -39.56 9.63 11.03
CA VAL A 383 -39.61 10.69 10.03
C VAL A 383 -40.67 11.77 10.31
N ASP A 384 -41.47 11.67 11.38
CA ASP A 384 -42.47 12.70 11.75
C ASP A 384 -41.84 14.10 11.85
N SER A 385 -40.63 14.20 12.40
CA SER A 385 -39.95 15.49 12.54
C SER A 385 -39.52 16.13 11.22
N ALA A 386 -39.56 15.40 10.10
CA ALA A 386 -39.44 15.97 8.75
C ALA A 386 -40.70 16.75 8.30
N ARG A 387 -41.79 16.68 9.08
CA ARG A 387 -43.09 17.35 8.84
C ARG A 387 -43.71 16.98 7.50
N LYS A 388 -43.51 15.74 7.05
CA LYS A 388 -44.22 15.19 5.90
C LYS A 388 -45.62 14.76 6.34
N PRO A 389 -46.70 15.31 5.75
CA PRO A 389 -48.05 15.05 6.22
C PRO A 389 -48.37 13.55 6.22
N GLY A 390 -48.83 13.03 7.37
CA GLY A 390 -49.37 11.68 7.50
C GLY A 390 -48.34 10.54 7.49
N ILE A 391 -47.03 10.83 7.50
CA ILE A 391 -45.98 9.81 7.64
C ILE A 391 -45.15 10.13 8.88
N ASP A 392 -45.25 9.26 9.87
CA ASP A 392 -44.46 9.38 11.10
C ASP A 392 -43.27 8.43 11.09
N ILE A 393 -43.43 7.25 10.49
CA ILE A 393 -42.46 6.17 10.51
C ILE A 393 -42.40 5.47 9.15
N VAL A 394 -41.20 5.09 8.73
CA VAL A 394 -40.99 4.15 7.63
C VAL A 394 -40.21 2.95 8.16
N ALA A 395 -40.69 1.73 7.90
CA ALA A 395 -40.05 0.50 8.36
C ALA A 395 -39.74 -0.42 7.18
N LEU A 396 -38.51 -0.93 7.14
CA LEU A 396 -37.99 -1.80 6.08
C LEU A 396 -37.74 -3.21 6.61
N SER A 397 -38.17 -4.22 5.86
CA SER A 397 -37.76 -5.60 6.16
C SER A 397 -36.30 -5.80 5.73
N PRO A 398 -35.41 -6.28 6.63
CA PRO A 398 -34.02 -6.55 6.26
C PRO A 398 -33.86 -7.84 5.43
N SER A 399 -34.87 -8.71 5.45
CA SER A 399 -34.84 -10.05 4.82
C SER A 399 -35.73 -10.16 3.58
N SER A 400 -36.52 -9.13 3.25
CA SER A 400 -37.45 -9.16 2.12
C SER A 400 -37.74 -7.76 1.58
N ASN A 401 -38.28 -7.67 0.38
CA ASN A 401 -38.59 -6.40 -0.29
C ASN A 401 -39.95 -5.83 0.17
N HIS A 402 -40.15 -5.70 1.49
CA HIS A 402 -41.37 -5.11 2.06
C HIS A 402 -41.05 -3.83 2.83
N MET A 403 -41.89 -2.82 2.65
CA MET A 403 -41.77 -1.52 3.30
C MET A 403 -43.11 -1.12 3.90
N ILE A 404 -43.12 -0.68 5.15
CA ILE A 404 -44.28 -0.10 5.82
C ILE A 404 -44.06 1.41 5.87
N VAL A 405 -45.00 2.18 5.33
CA VAL A 405 -45.04 3.64 5.46
C VAL A 405 -46.25 3.94 6.35
N ALA A 406 -45.98 4.42 7.55
CA ALA A 406 -46.95 4.48 8.62
C ALA A 406 -47.18 5.90 9.15
N GLY A 407 -48.46 6.19 9.42
CA GLY A 407 -48.89 7.33 10.25
C GLY A 407 -49.64 6.85 11.49
N PHE A 408 -49.75 7.72 12.48
CA PHE A 408 -50.45 7.50 13.74
C PHE A 408 -51.51 8.58 13.92
N THR A 409 -52.76 8.16 14.11
CA THR A 409 -53.90 9.08 14.27
C THR A 409 -54.48 9.07 15.68
N ILE A 410 -54.75 10.28 16.18
CA ILE A 410 -55.44 10.54 17.47
C ILE A 410 -56.63 11.48 17.31
N SER A 411 -56.94 11.96 16.10
CA SER A 411 -57.92 13.03 15.89
C SER A 411 -58.83 12.81 14.68
N SER A 412 -58.32 12.93 13.45
CA SER A 412 -59.12 12.85 12.22
C SER A 412 -58.51 11.86 11.22
N LEU A 413 -59.03 10.64 11.24
CA LEU A 413 -58.63 9.56 10.34
C LEU A 413 -58.75 9.96 8.87
N LYS A 414 -59.85 10.63 8.47
CA LYS A 414 -60.03 11.11 7.09
C LYS A 414 -58.91 12.04 6.62
N ASN A 415 -58.48 12.98 7.48
CA ASN A 415 -57.38 13.89 7.15
C ASN A 415 -56.05 13.14 7.05
N ASP A 416 -55.79 12.20 7.95
CA ASP A 416 -54.55 11.42 7.96
C ASP A 416 -54.46 10.48 6.75
N ILE A 417 -55.57 9.87 6.31
CA ILE A 417 -55.65 9.11 5.05
C ILE A 417 -55.30 10.00 3.85
N ALA A 418 -55.87 11.21 3.79
CA ALA A 418 -55.60 12.14 2.68
C ALA A 418 -54.13 12.59 2.68
N ASN A 419 -53.58 12.92 3.85
CA ASN A 419 -52.19 13.35 4.02
C ASN A 419 -51.20 12.24 3.65
N LEU A 420 -51.39 11.02 4.17
CA LEU A 420 -50.55 9.87 3.86
C LEU A 420 -50.57 9.56 2.35
N LYS A 421 -51.75 9.63 1.72
CA LYS A 421 -51.89 9.44 0.26
C LYS A 421 -51.09 10.46 -0.55
N VAL A 422 -51.13 11.73 -0.16
CA VAL A 422 -50.34 12.79 -0.82
C VAL A 422 -48.85 12.51 -0.68
N SER A 423 -48.37 12.24 0.53
CA SER A 423 -46.95 11.98 0.78
C SER A 423 -46.44 10.72 0.09
N LEU A 424 -47.25 9.66 0.00
CA LEU A 424 -46.95 8.46 -0.78
C LEU A 424 -46.86 8.75 -2.29
N GLY A 425 -47.73 9.62 -2.80
CA GLY A 425 -47.66 10.12 -4.18
C GLY A 425 -46.34 10.85 -4.44
N GLU A 426 -45.90 11.70 -3.52
CA GLU A 426 -44.59 12.37 -3.61
C GLU A 426 -43.43 11.38 -3.58
N MET A 427 -43.47 10.38 -2.69
CA MET A 427 -42.44 9.33 -2.62
C MET A 427 -42.37 8.56 -3.94
N ARG A 428 -43.50 8.12 -4.49
CA ARG A 428 -43.54 7.44 -5.81
C ARG A 428 -43.03 8.32 -6.94
N GLY A 429 -43.21 9.63 -6.87
CA GLY A 429 -42.67 10.57 -7.86
C GLY A 429 -41.16 10.78 -7.74
N LYS A 430 -40.63 10.93 -6.53
CA LYS A 430 -39.22 11.34 -6.30
C LYS A 430 -38.24 10.19 -6.10
N ILE A 431 -38.68 9.08 -5.51
CA ILE A 431 -37.88 7.87 -5.23
C ILE A 431 -38.53 6.64 -5.88
N ASN A 432 -39.02 6.81 -7.12
CA ASN A 432 -39.79 5.81 -7.87
C ASN A 432 -39.08 4.45 -7.96
N ASP A 433 -37.79 4.44 -8.26
CA ASP A 433 -37.00 3.22 -8.44
C ASP A 433 -36.91 2.41 -7.15
N LEU A 434 -36.81 3.06 -5.99
CA LEU A 434 -36.91 2.39 -4.70
C LEU A 434 -38.34 1.88 -4.46
N MET A 435 -39.35 2.73 -4.65
CA MET A 435 -40.75 2.37 -4.40
C MET A 435 -41.21 1.18 -5.23
N ASN A 436 -40.71 1.02 -6.46
CA ASN A 436 -41.05 -0.09 -7.36
C ASN A 436 -40.32 -1.40 -7.01
N ARG A 437 -39.18 -1.33 -6.30
CA ARG A 437 -38.47 -2.52 -5.81
C ARG A 437 -39.16 -3.16 -4.60
N TYR A 438 -40.02 -2.41 -3.90
CA TYR A 438 -40.64 -2.82 -2.64
C TYR A 438 -42.16 -2.99 -2.75
N ILE A 439 -42.70 -3.96 -2.01
CA ILE A 439 -44.12 -4.04 -1.69
C ILE A 439 -44.38 -3.07 -0.54
N VAL A 440 -45.10 -1.99 -0.84
CA VAL A 440 -45.36 -0.90 0.12
C VAL A 440 -46.71 -1.08 0.81
N TYR A 441 -46.69 -1.26 2.13
CA TYR A 441 -47.87 -1.21 2.99
C TYR A 441 -48.03 0.21 3.53
N SER A 442 -49.13 0.85 3.15
CA SER A 442 -49.51 2.16 3.68
C SER A 442 -50.42 1.94 4.88
N VAL A 443 -49.97 2.30 6.08
CA VAL A 443 -50.65 1.89 7.32
C VAL A 443 -50.97 3.10 8.19
N ILE A 444 -52.19 3.16 8.74
CA ILE A 444 -52.54 4.12 9.78
C ILE A 444 -52.87 3.34 11.06
N PHE A 445 -52.12 3.64 12.12
CA PHE A 445 -52.35 3.12 13.46
C PHE A 445 -53.29 4.08 14.20
N ILE A 446 -54.45 3.58 14.64
CA ILE A 446 -55.42 4.36 15.40
C ILE A 446 -55.24 4.08 16.88
N ALA A 447 -55.08 5.14 17.67
CA ALA A 447 -55.07 5.05 19.13
C ALA A 447 -56.32 5.60 19.83
N SER A 448 -57.21 6.26 19.10
CA SER A 448 -58.48 6.73 19.67
C SER A 448 -59.45 5.56 19.87
N GLU A 449 -60.21 5.58 20.97
CA GLU A 449 -61.34 4.68 21.22
C GLU A 449 -62.55 4.92 20.29
N GLY A 450 -62.48 5.94 19.43
CA GLY A 450 -63.52 6.23 18.44
C GLY A 450 -63.62 5.11 17.40
N VAL A 451 -64.84 4.63 17.18
CA VAL A 451 -65.13 3.63 16.14
C VAL A 451 -64.91 4.25 14.77
N VAL A 452 -64.11 3.60 13.92
CA VAL A 452 -63.90 3.99 12.52
C VAL A 452 -65.25 4.05 11.81
N THR A 453 -65.60 5.19 11.25
CA THR A 453 -66.89 5.33 10.56
C THR A 453 -66.88 4.56 9.23
N PRO A 454 -68.04 4.09 8.74
CA PRO A 454 -68.12 3.40 7.45
C PRO A 454 -67.56 4.22 6.27
N ASP A 455 -67.73 5.55 6.31
CA ASP A 455 -67.22 6.47 5.29
C ASP A 455 -65.69 6.56 5.31
N GLU A 456 -65.08 6.58 6.50
CA GLU A 456 -63.62 6.57 6.64
C GLU A 456 -63.01 5.24 6.23
N ALA A 457 -63.64 4.12 6.63
CA ALA A 457 -63.23 2.78 6.19
C ALA A 457 -63.28 2.66 4.66
N LYS A 458 -64.36 3.15 4.04
CA LYS A 458 -64.50 3.18 2.58
C LYS A 458 -63.44 4.06 1.91
N PHE A 459 -63.15 5.23 2.48
CA PHE A 459 -62.12 6.14 1.96
C PHE A 459 -60.71 5.58 2.06
N ALA A 460 -60.38 4.91 3.18
CA ALA A 460 -59.11 4.21 3.36
C ALA A 460 -58.93 3.10 2.32
N LYS A 461 -59.97 2.29 2.13
CA LYS A 461 -60.02 1.20 1.16
C LYS A 461 -59.81 1.68 -0.28
N GLN A 462 -60.52 2.74 -0.68
CA GLN A 462 -60.33 3.37 -2.00
C GLN A 462 -58.91 3.95 -2.19
N SER A 463 -58.25 4.31 -1.10
CA SER A 463 -56.89 4.85 -1.12
C SER A 463 -55.82 3.76 -0.96
N GLY A 464 -56.20 2.50 -0.76
CA GLY A 464 -55.28 1.39 -0.52
C GLY A 464 -54.51 1.50 0.80
N ILE A 465 -55.08 2.18 1.79
CA ILE A 465 -54.46 2.40 3.10
C ILE A 465 -55.07 1.42 4.12
N ILE A 466 -54.20 0.66 4.78
CA ILE A 466 -54.56 -0.27 5.84
C ILE A 466 -54.77 0.52 7.12
N VAL A 467 -55.95 0.40 7.70
CA VAL A 467 -56.28 1.02 8.98
C VAL A 467 -56.25 -0.08 10.04
N LEU A 468 -55.46 0.14 11.09
CA LEU A 468 -55.34 -0.78 12.21
C LEU A 468 -55.98 -0.14 13.44
N ASP A 469 -57.11 -0.69 13.87
CA ASP A 469 -57.82 -0.27 15.06
C ASP A 469 -57.17 -0.83 16.34
N GLY A 470 -57.73 -0.49 17.50
CA GLY A 470 -57.19 -0.95 18.79
C GLY A 470 -57.05 -2.47 18.90
N THR A 471 -57.94 -3.25 18.30
CA THR A 471 -57.90 -4.72 18.28
C THR A 471 -56.75 -5.22 17.42
N GLU A 472 -56.55 -4.65 16.22
CA GLU A 472 -55.41 -5.00 15.38
C GLU A 472 -54.07 -4.58 15.99
N VAL A 473 -54.01 -3.41 16.62
CA VAL A 473 -52.81 -2.95 17.34
C VAL A 473 -52.45 -3.92 18.47
N GLN A 474 -53.44 -4.40 19.23
CA GLN A 474 -53.22 -5.43 20.25
C GLN A 474 -52.70 -6.74 19.66
N ARG A 475 -53.15 -7.15 18.47
CA ARG A 475 -52.61 -8.32 17.78
C ARG A 475 -51.16 -8.14 17.38
N ILE A 476 -50.79 -6.99 16.82
CA ILE A 476 -49.38 -6.69 16.49
C ILE A 476 -48.53 -6.66 17.77
N LEU A 477 -49.04 -6.08 18.86
CA LEU A 477 -48.35 -6.08 20.15
C LEU A 477 -48.17 -7.50 20.71
N ALA A 478 -49.16 -8.37 20.56
CA ALA A 478 -49.05 -9.77 20.94
C ALA A 478 -47.99 -10.49 20.09
N MET A 479 -47.95 -10.24 18.78
CA MET A 479 -46.91 -10.78 17.90
C MET A 479 -45.51 -10.33 18.36
N SER A 480 -45.33 -9.04 18.65
CA SER A 480 -44.03 -8.51 19.09
C SER A 480 -43.56 -9.06 20.44
N ARG A 481 -44.46 -9.61 21.26
CA ARG A 481 -44.16 -10.21 22.57
C ARG A 481 -44.03 -11.72 22.56
N THR A 482 -44.31 -12.38 21.44
CA THR A 482 -44.36 -13.86 21.33
C THR A 482 -43.30 -14.44 20.41
N GLY A 483 -42.23 -13.68 20.12
CA GLY A 483 -41.12 -14.14 19.29
C GLY A 483 -41.47 -14.28 17.80
N ARG A 484 -42.55 -13.62 17.36
CA ARG A 484 -42.90 -13.53 15.94
C ARG A 484 -41.92 -12.65 15.19
N THR A 485 -41.83 -12.89 13.89
CA THR A 485 -40.82 -12.29 13.00
C THR A 485 -41.43 -11.29 12.05
N THR A 486 -40.58 -10.65 11.25
CA THR A 486 -40.95 -9.77 10.16
C THR A 486 -41.98 -10.40 9.21
N GLN A 487 -41.85 -11.70 8.94
CA GLN A 487 -42.74 -12.41 8.01
C GLN A 487 -44.16 -12.57 8.58
N ASP A 488 -44.31 -12.82 9.88
CA ASP A 488 -45.63 -12.94 10.51
C ASP A 488 -46.41 -11.61 10.41
N ALA A 489 -45.71 -10.49 10.62
CA ALA A 489 -46.29 -9.15 10.48
C ALA A 489 -46.67 -8.84 9.03
N ILE A 490 -45.83 -9.22 8.05
CA ILE A 490 -46.14 -9.08 6.62
C ILE A 490 -47.39 -9.90 6.26
N ASN A 491 -47.46 -11.17 6.66
CA ASN A 491 -48.61 -12.03 6.40
C ASN A 491 -49.91 -11.44 6.98
N PHE A 492 -49.83 -10.84 8.17
CA PHE A 492 -50.95 -10.13 8.78
C PHE A 492 -51.38 -8.89 7.98
N LEU A 493 -50.43 -8.10 7.50
CA LEU A 493 -50.73 -6.93 6.65
C LEU A 493 -51.30 -7.35 5.28
N ASP A 494 -50.82 -8.44 4.71
CA ASP A 494 -51.36 -9.02 3.48
C ASP A 494 -52.80 -9.50 3.68
N SER A 495 -53.10 -10.18 4.78
CA SER A 495 -54.48 -10.61 5.06
C SER A 495 -55.41 -9.40 5.18
N LYS A 496 -54.97 -8.32 5.83
CA LYS A 496 -55.73 -7.06 5.93
C LYS A 496 -55.91 -6.37 4.59
N ARG A 497 -54.88 -6.37 3.74
CA ARG A 497 -54.96 -5.84 2.38
C ARG A 497 -55.94 -6.65 1.52
N LEU A 498 -55.98 -7.97 1.66
CA LEU A 498 -56.89 -8.86 0.93
C LEU A 498 -58.34 -8.70 1.39
N GLU A 499 -58.59 -8.60 2.70
CA GLU A 499 -59.92 -8.27 3.28
C GLU A 499 -60.48 -6.98 2.66
N GLN A 500 -59.63 -5.97 2.49
CA GLN A 500 -59.98 -4.72 1.83
C GLN A 500 -60.22 -4.84 0.32
N MET A 501 -59.77 -5.91 -0.35
CA MET A 501 -60.01 -6.11 -1.79
C MET A 501 -61.24 -6.99 -2.08
N SER A 502 -61.56 -7.95 -1.21
CA SER A 502 -62.63 -8.95 -1.43
C SER A 502 -64.06 -8.41 -1.35
N GLU A 503 -64.27 -7.25 -0.75
CA GLU A 503 -65.60 -6.61 -0.61
C GLU A 503 -65.89 -5.55 -1.70
N VAL A 504 -65.08 -5.47 -2.77
CA VAL A 504 -65.29 -4.51 -3.89
C VAL A 504 -66.01 -5.16 -5.07
N LEU A 505 -66.27 -6.46 -5.03
CA LEU A 505 -67.09 -7.13 -6.05
C LEU A 505 -68.58 -7.01 -5.66
N PRO A 506 -69.45 -6.49 -6.54
CA PRO A 506 -70.88 -6.45 -6.26
C PRO A 506 -71.41 -7.87 -6.13
N ASN A 507 -72.32 -8.06 -5.17
CA ASN A 507 -73.07 -9.29 -4.97
C ASN A 507 -73.78 -9.66 -6.29
N PRO A 508 -73.58 -10.85 -6.88
CA PRO A 508 -74.20 -11.21 -8.17
C PRO A 508 -75.73 -11.38 -8.11
N PHE A 509 -76.34 -11.20 -6.93
CA PHE A 509 -77.74 -11.49 -6.67
C PHE A 509 -78.61 -10.25 -6.38
N GLU A 510 -78.11 -9.05 -6.64
CA GLU A 510 -78.94 -7.84 -6.71
C GLU A 510 -78.98 -7.31 -8.15
N LEU A 511 -79.82 -7.93 -8.98
CA LEU A 511 -80.34 -7.40 -10.25
C LEU A 511 -81.80 -7.83 -10.41
#